data_AF-A0A1W0VRW1-F1
#
_entry.id   AF-A0A1W0VRW1-F1
#
_cell.length_a   1.000
_cell.length_b   1.000
_cell.length_c   1.000
_cell.angle_alpha   90.00
_cell.angle_beta   90.00
_cell.angle_gamma   90.00
#
_symmetry.space_group_name_H-M   'P 1'
#
loop_
_entity.id
_entity.type
_entity.pdbx_description
1 polymer ?
#
loop_
_entity_poly.entity_id
_entity_poly.type
_entity_poly.pdbx_seq_one_letter_code
_entity_poly.pdbx_strand_id
1 'polypeptide(L)'
;MLGQREILREFSHHTSLTAVCSIYYISSVEQDYSYFCSWPVKLNHDAGALGEHFRAMQNSDIATKVIYCRVCYADVGWTRNMLNDSKYPLVPGHEIAGVVTQVGADVKGFKVGDHAGVGTYVNSCRDCENCNSSLENHCPKGVYTFNGIDTHGTVTMEGYSTHIVVHETMTYYDRKKST
;
A
#
# COMPACT_ATOMS: atom_id res chain seq x y z
N MET A 1 -0.45 -9.38 -29.61
CA MET A 1 0.16 -8.17 -29.00
C MET A 1 -0.64 -6.90 -29.38
N LEU A 2 -1.98 -6.94 -29.22
CA LEU A 2 -2.89 -5.82 -29.55
C LEU A 2 -4.02 -5.62 -28.51
N GLY A 3 -4.35 -6.63 -27.69
CA GLY A 3 -5.48 -6.55 -26.73
C GLY A 3 -5.22 -5.83 -25.40
N GLN A 4 -4.00 -5.39 -25.08
CA GLN A 4 -3.70 -4.70 -23.81
C GLN A 4 -3.85 -3.18 -23.87
N ARG A 5 -3.91 -2.59 -25.08
CA ARG A 5 -4.14 -1.15 -25.25
C ARG A 5 -5.63 -0.77 -25.17
N GLU A 6 -6.54 -1.71 -25.45
CA GLU A 6 -7.99 -1.47 -25.38
C GLU A 6 -8.53 -1.53 -23.94
N ILE A 7 -7.94 -2.35 -23.06
CA ILE A 7 -8.33 -2.40 -21.64
C ILE A 7 -8.12 -1.03 -20.95
N LEU A 8 -7.06 -0.30 -21.33
CA LEU A 8 -6.81 1.05 -20.83
C LEU A 8 -7.84 2.09 -21.34
N ARG A 9 -8.55 1.82 -22.45
CA ARG A 9 -9.59 2.70 -22.99
C ARG A 9 -10.97 2.39 -22.41
N GLU A 10 -11.32 1.12 -22.19
CA GLU A 10 -12.63 0.73 -21.65
C GLU A 10 -12.83 1.14 -20.18
N PHE A 11 -11.75 1.23 -19.39
CA PHE A 11 -11.82 1.79 -18.03
C PHE A 11 -12.17 3.29 -17.98
N SER A 12 -12.12 4.01 -19.11
CA SER A 12 -12.49 5.43 -19.15
C SER A 12 -14.00 5.68 -19.15
N HIS A 13 -14.83 4.66 -19.37
CA HIS A 13 -16.27 4.85 -19.57
C HIS A 13 -17.18 4.42 -18.42
N HIS A 14 -16.71 3.67 -17.40
CA HIS A 14 -17.63 3.16 -16.36
C HIS A 14 -17.16 3.15 -14.89
N THR A 15 -16.07 3.81 -14.53
CA THR A 15 -15.69 3.98 -13.10
C THR A 15 -15.24 5.41 -12.82
N SER A 16 -15.72 5.96 -11.70
CA SER A 16 -15.49 7.35 -11.26
C SER A 16 -14.04 7.82 -11.47
N LEU A 17 -13.91 9.00 -12.07
CA LEU A 17 -12.70 9.72 -12.54
C LEU A 17 -11.49 9.83 -11.59
N THR A 18 -11.49 9.25 -10.40
CA THR A 18 -10.45 9.44 -9.37
C THR A 18 -9.30 8.44 -9.43
N ALA A 19 -9.53 7.16 -9.80
CA ALA A 19 -8.44 6.19 -9.99
C ALA A 19 -7.57 6.54 -11.22
N VAL A 20 -8.19 7.18 -12.21
CA VAL A 20 -7.55 7.64 -13.44
C VAL A 20 -6.56 8.77 -13.16
N CYS A 21 -6.80 9.61 -12.16
CA CYS A 21 -5.96 10.78 -11.89
C CYS A 21 -4.55 10.40 -11.37
N SER A 22 -4.43 9.35 -10.56
CA SER A 22 -3.12 8.88 -10.07
C SER A 22 -2.30 8.19 -11.17
N ILE A 23 -2.98 7.48 -12.09
CA ILE A 23 -2.35 6.81 -13.24
C ILE A 23 -1.95 7.84 -14.30
N TYR A 24 -2.80 8.84 -14.57
CA TYR A 24 -2.50 9.91 -15.52
C TYR A 24 -1.30 10.73 -15.07
N TYR A 25 -1.20 11.06 -13.78
CA TYR A 25 -0.06 11.81 -13.25
C TYR A 25 1.26 11.09 -13.55
N ILE A 26 1.31 9.76 -13.38
CA ILE A 26 2.48 8.93 -13.71
C ILE A 26 2.76 8.88 -15.22
N SER A 27 1.72 8.84 -16.07
CA SER A 27 1.88 8.82 -17.52
C SER A 27 2.35 10.15 -18.13
N SER A 28 2.12 11.27 -17.45
CA SER A 28 2.54 12.60 -17.90
C SER A 28 3.98 12.99 -17.51
N VAL A 29 4.68 12.20 -16.66
CA VAL A 29 6.06 12.49 -16.23
C VAL A 29 7.10 11.88 -17.19
N GLU A 30 6.92 12.07 -18.49
CA GLU A 30 7.84 11.52 -19.50
C GLU A 30 9.01 12.46 -19.86
N GLN A 31 9.25 13.54 -19.11
CA GLN A 31 10.37 14.46 -19.39
C GLN A 31 11.06 14.88 -18.08
N ASP A 32 12.40 14.69 -18.06
CA ASP A 32 13.38 15.02 -17.01
C ASP A 32 13.66 13.99 -15.91
N TYR A 33 14.56 13.08 -16.27
CA TYR A 33 15.19 12.00 -15.48
C TYR A 33 16.18 12.46 -14.38
N SER A 34 16.18 13.73 -13.95
CA SER A 34 17.22 14.30 -13.06
C SER A 34 16.75 14.73 -11.66
N TYR A 35 15.47 14.58 -11.29
CA TYR A 35 14.93 15.11 -10.02
C TYR A 35 14.21 14.10 -9.11
N PHE A 36 14.45 12.80 -9.25
CA PHE A 36 13.86 11.79 -8.35
C PHE A 36 14.65 11.66 -7.03
N CYS A 37 14.50 12.66 -6.17
CA CYS A 37 14.70 12.48 -4.73
C CYS A 37 13.55 13.16 -4.00
N SER A 38 12.50 12.38 -3.74
CA SER A 38 11.40 12.65 -2.80
C SER A 38 10.52 13.89 -3.04
N TRP A 39 9.30 13.65 -3.55
CA TRP A 39 8.15 14.51 -3.27
C TRP A 39 7.05 13.67 -2.59
N PRO A 40 6.52 14.11 -1.43
CA PRO A 40 5.36 13.46 -0.83
C PRO A 40 4.11 13.74 -1.67
N VAL A 41 3.38 12.69 -2.08
CA VAL A 41 2.05 12.87 -2.66
C VAL A 41 1.05 13.04 -1.52
N LYS A 42 0.48 14.23 -1.37
CA LYS A 42 -0.60 14.49 -0.39
C LYS A 42 -1.93 14.02 -0.98
N LEU A 43 -2.54 13.01 -0.37
CA LEU A 43 -3.84 12.50 -0.77
C LEU A 43 -4.92 13.35 -0.08
N ASN A 44 -5.61 14.20 -0.86
CA ASN A 44 -6.49 15.26 -0.33
C ASN A 44 -7.99 14.90 -0.28
N HIS A 45 -8.39 13.63 -0.47
CA HIS A 45 -9.81 13.26 -0.43
C HIS A 45 -10.08 12.10 0.53
N ASP A 46 -11.16 12.24 1.31
CA ASP A 46 -11.73 11.15 2.09
C ASP A 46 -12.40 10.18 1.10
N ALA A 47 -11.83 9.00 0.92
CA ALA A 47 -12.53 7.91 0.23
C ALA A 47 -13.64 7.41 1.15
N GLY A 48 -14.82 8.02 1.03
CA GLY A 48 -16.04 7.44 1.56
C GLY A 48 -16.26 6.06 0.95
N ALA A 49 -16.56 5.10 1.83
CA ALA A 49 -16.77 3.67 1.58
C ALA A 49 -15.50 2.89 1.19
N LEU A 50 -15.11 1.99 2.10
CA LEU A 50 -14.15 0.90 1.92
C LEU A 50 -14.66 -0.01 0.78
N GLY A 51 -14.39 0.37 -0.47
CA GLY A 51 -14.75 -0.43 -1.64
C GLY A 51 -14.09 -1.81 -1.59
N GLU A 52 -14.64 -2.75 -2.36
CA GLU A 52 -14.37 -4.20 -2.42
C GLU A 52 -12.91 -4.64 -2.73
N HIS A 53 -11.94 -3.75 -2.58
CA HIS A 53 -10.52 -3.94 -2.91
C HIS A 53 -9.57 -3.74 -1.73
N PHE A 54 -10.06 -3.29 -0.57
CA PHE A 54 -9.27 -3.18 0.66
C PHE A 54 -9.39 -4.46 1.49
N ARG A 55 -8.31 -4.87 2.16
CA ARG A 55 -8.38 -6.01 3.08
C ARG A 55 -9.31 -5.70 4.24
N ALA A 56 -10.12 -6.68 4.62
CA ALA A 56 -10.95 -6.57 5.80
C ALA A 56 -10.10 -6.53 7.06
N MET A 57 -10.44 -5.63 7.98
CA MET A 57 -9.71 -5.45 9.23
C MET A 57 -9.81 -6.70 10.13
N GLN A 58 -8.66 -7.22 10.56
CA GLN A 58 -8.57 -8.31 11.53
C GLN A 58 -8.28 -7.79 12.95
N ASN A 59 -8.35 -8.67 13.95
CA ASN A 59 -8.18 -8.28 15.35
C ASN A 59 -6.80 -7.68 15.68
N SER A 60 -5.75 -8.07 14.96
CA SER A 60 -4.38 -7.58 15.17
C SER A 60 -3.96 -6.51 14.16
N ASP A 61 -4.94 -5.97 13.42
CA ASP A 61 -4.68 -4.97 12.40
C ASP A 61 -4.92 -3.56 12.91
N ILE A 62 -4.26 -2.61 12.24
CA ILE A 62 -4.55 -1.19 12.38
C ILE A 62 -4.96 -0.64 11.02
N ALA A 63 -5.95 0.25 11.01
CA ALA A 63 -6.32 1.02 9.83
C ALA A 63 -5.67 2.41 9.94
N THR A 64 -4.92 2.80 8.92
CA THR A 64 -4.15 4.03 8.89
C THR A 64 -4.64 4.92 7.75
N LYS A 65 -5.02 6.17 8.07
CA LYS A 65 -5.23 7.21 7.06
C LYS A 65 -3.87 7.62 6.52
N VAL A 66 -3.65 7.41 5.22
CA VAL A 66 -2.40 7.75 4.56
C VAL A 66 -2.33 9.27 4.40
N ILE A 67 -1.26 9.88 4.93
CA ILE A 67 -1.00 11.31 4.77
C ILE A 67 0.01 11.53 3.66
N TYR A 68 1.04 10.68 3.61
CA TYR A 68 2.09 10.70 2.60
C TYR A 68 2.44 9.29 2.16
N CYS A 69 2.70 9.10 0.87
CA CYS A 69 3.47 7.98 0.35
C CYS A 69 4.57 8.52 -0.57
N ARG A 70 5.77 7.97 -0.45
CA ARG A 70 6.86 8.26 -1.38
C ARG A 70 6.80 7.33 -2.59
N VAL A 71 7.49 7.76 -3.64
CA VAL A 71 7.65 7.04 -4.91
C VAL A 71 9.11 6.62 -5.03
N CYS A 72 9.34 5.36 -5.37
CA CYS A 72 10.67 4.87 -5.69
C CYS A 72 10.68 4.11 -7.03
N TYR A 73 11.87 3.70 -7.49
CA TYR A 73 12.00 3.02 -8.78
C TYR A 73 11.26 1.67 -8.84
N ALA A 74 11.06 1.02 -7.69
CA ALA A 74 10.33 -0.23 -7.64
C ALA A 74 8.86 -0.04 -8.07
N ASP A 75 8.23 1.08 -7.72
CA ASP A 75 6.87 1.40 -8.16
C ASP A 75 6.78 1.53 -9.70
N VAL A 76 7.82 2.10 -10.34
CA VAL A 76 7.95 2.14 -11.80
C VAL A 76 8.13 0.72 -12.37
N GLY A 77 8.95 -0.10 -11.72
CA GLY A 77 9.21 -1.49 -12.12
C GLY A 77 7.94 -2.33 -12.23
N TRP A 78 7.10 -2.31 -11.19
CA TRP A 78 5.84 -3.05 -11.19
C TRP A 78 4.78 -2.41 -12.10
N THR A 79 4.65 -1.08 -12.15
CA THR A 79 3.68 -0.46 -13.07
C THR A 79 3.98 -0.76 -14.55
N ARG A 80 5.26 -0.89 -14.91
CA ARG A 80 5.71 -1.28 -16.25
C ARG A 80 5.85 -2.79 -16.44
N ASN A 81 5.49 -3.59 -15.44
CA ASN A 81 5.62 -5.04 -15.44
C ASN A 81 7.02 -5.53 -15.86
N MET A 82 8.08 -4.88 -15.39
CA MET A 82 9.45 -5.17 -15.82
C MET A 82 9.91 -6.60 -15.46
N LEU A 83 9.28 -7.22 -14.46
CA LEU A 83 9.55 -8.59 -14.01
C LEU A 83 8.52 -9.61 -14.50
N ASN A 84 7.56 -9.21 -15.34
CA ASN A 84 6.46 -10.05 -15.83
C ASN A 84 5.57 -10.70 -14.74
N ASP A 85 5.52 -10.13 -13.53
CA ASP A 85 4.84 -10.67 -12.35
C ASP A 85 3.74 -9.75 -11.79
N SER A 86 3.45 -8.65 -12.48
CA SER A 86 2.52 -7.61 -12.01
C SER A 86 1.07 -8.06 -12.19
N LYS A 87 0.32 -8.00 -11.08
CA LYS A 87 -1.11 -8.33 -11.02
C LYS A 87 -1.90 -7.03 -11.18
N TYR A 88 -2.69 -6.95 -12.25
CA TYR A 88 -3.54 -5.79 -12.54
C TYR A 88 -5.01 -6.07 -12.14
N PRO A 89 -5.76 -5.07 -11.67
CA PRO A 89 -5.34 -3.68 -11.40
C PRO A 89 -4.25 -3.60 -10.32
N LEU A 90 -3.36 -2.61 -10.44
CA LEU A 90 -2.19 -2.45 -9.58
C LEU A 90 -2.18 -1.04 -8.98
N VAL A 91 -2.08 -0.95 -7.67
CA VAL A 91 -1.90 0.31 -6.93
C VAL A 91 -0.59 0.22 -6.15
N PRO A 92 0.52 0.80 -6.66
CA PRO A 92 1.84 0.75 -6.02
C PRO A 92 1.90 1.53 -4.71
N GLY A 93 3.09 1.57 -4.10
CA GLY A 93 3.40 2.35 -2.90
C GLY A 93 3.72 1.47 -1.70
N HIS A 94 4.89 1.71 -1.11
CA HIS A 94 5.43 0.92 0.01
C HIS A 94 6.30 1.76 0.96
N GLU A 95 6.14 3.08 0.89
CA GLU A 95 6.86 4.05 1.72
C GLU A 95 5.85 5.03 2.33
N ILE A 96 5.00 4.51 3.21
CA ILE A 96 3.77 5.15 3.66
C ILE A 96 3.96 5.75 5.05
N ALA A 97 3.44 6.95 5.26
CA ALA A 97 3.31 7.59 6.55
C ALA A 97 1.89 8.13 6.74
N GLY A 98 1.30 7.84 7.90
CA GLY A 98 -0.10 8.14 8.17
C GLY A 98 -0.45 8.25 9.65
N VAL A 99 -1.75 8.35 9.91
CA VAL A 99 -2.33 8.40 11.26
C VAL A 99 -3.29 7.25 11.46
N VAL A 100 -3.16 6.54 12.57
CA VAL A 100 -4.03 5.42 12.94
C VAL A 100 -5.45 5.93 13.18
N THR A 101 -6.41 5.34 12.49
CA THR A 101 -7.85 5.68 12.54
C THR A 101 -8.68 4.62 13.25
N GLN A 102 -8.22 3.37 13.23
CA GLN A 102 -8.88 2.24 13.90
C GLN A 102 -7.81 1.23 14.33
N VAL A 103 -8.06 0.54 15.44
CA VAL A 103 -7.25 -0.59 15.92
C VAL A 103 -8.15 -1.80 16.17
N GLY A 104 -7.65 -2.99 15.86
CA GLY A 104 -8.35 -4.24 16.12
C GLY A 104 -8.31 -4.59 17.61
N ALA A 105 -9.14 -5.56 18.02
CA ALA A 105 -9.32 -5.92 19.43
C ALA A 105 -8.05 -6.45 20.13
N ASP A 106 -7.16 -7.09 19.37
CA ASP A 106 -5.97 -7.75 19.87
C ASP A 106 -4.72 -6.85 19.78
N VAL A 107 -4.79 -5.71 19.09
CA VAL A 107 -3.70 -4.72 18.98
C VAL A 107 -3.24 -4.24 20.35
N LYS A 108 -1.92 -4.19 20.56
CA LYS A 108 -1.29 -3.70 21.79
C LYS A 108 -0.31 -2.56 21.54
N GLY A 109 0.28 -2.47 20.34
CA GLY A 109 1.35 -1.52 20.03
C GLY A 109 0.88 -0.12 19.61
N PHE A 110 -0.40 0.04 19.27
CA PHE A 110 -0.94 1.27 18.68
C PHE A 110 -2.29 1.66 19.28
N LYS A 111 -2.62 2.95 19.22
CA LYS A 111 -3.96 3.51 19.47
C LYS A 111 -4.35 4.49 18.37
N VAL A 112 -5.65 4.75 18.26
CA VAL A 112 -6.19 5.78 17.37
C VAL A 112 -5.51 7.13 17.65
N GLY A 113 -5.11 7.82 16.58
CA GLY A 113 -4.38 9.09 16.62
C GLY A 113 -2.84 8.96 16.64
N ASP A 114 -2.30 7.75 16.77
CA ASP A 114 -0.86 7.54 16.65
C ASP A 114 -0.37 7.74 15.21
N HIS A 115 0.88 8.19 15.08
CA HIS A 115 1.54 8.23 13.77
C HIS A 115 2.10 6.84 13.46
N ALA A 116 1.86 6.38 12.24
CA ALA A 116 2.25 5.06 11.77
C ALA A 116 3.00 5.16 10.44
N GLY A 117 4.09 4.41 10.32
CA GLY A 117 4.78 4.15 9.07
C GLY A 117 4.50 2.73 8.59
N VAL A 118 4.26 2.55 7.30
CA VAL A 118 4.08 1.23 6.67
C VAL A 118 5.08 1.07 5.54
N GLY A 119 5.84 -0.02 5.60
CA GLY A 119 6.91 -0.31 4.66
C GLY A 119 6.47 -1.23 3.52
N THR A 120 7.36 -2.13 3.12
CA THR A 120 7.22 -3.07 2.01
C THR A 120 6.32 -4.26 2.30
N TYR A 121 6.09 -4.59 3.58
CA TYR A 121 5.29 -5.73 3.99
C TYR A 121 4.09 -5.29 4.83
N VAL A 122 2.96 -5.98 4.67
CA VAL A 122 1.72 -5.72 5.41
C VAL A 122 1.24 -6.91 6.23
N ASN A 123 1.80 -8.10 6.00
CA ASN A 123 1.47 -9.31 6.73
C ASN A 123 2.62 -10.34 6.70
N SER A 124 2.56 -11.34 7.59
CA SER A 124 3.46 -12.49 7.62
C SER A 124 2.75 -13.72 8.22
N CYS A 125 3.35 -14.91 8.14
CA CYS A 125 2.69 -16.13 8.63
C CYS A 125 2.62 -16.27 10.15
N ARG A 126 3.43 -15.52 10.90
CA ARG A 126 3.52 -15.57 12.37
C ARG A 126 3.94 -16.91 12.99
N ASP A 127 4.21 -17.94 12.20
CA ASP A 127 4.49 -19.31 12.69
C ASP A 127 5.90 -19.82 12.38
N CYS A 128 6.64 -19.16 11.47
CA CYS A 128 7.96 -19.60 11.07
C CYS A 128 9.06 -19.08 12.01
N GLU A 129 10.25 -19.70 11.92
CA GLU A 129 11.44 -19.30 12.71
C GLU A 129 11.70 -17.79 12.63
N ASN A 130 11.71 -17.23 11.42
CA ASN A 130 11.91 -15.79 11.22
C ASN A 130 10.85 -14.95 11.95
N CYS A 131 9.57 -15.35 11.91
CA CYS A 131 8.53 -14.60 12.62
C CYS A 131 8.68 -14.71 14.14
N ASN A 132 9.04 -15.88 14.66
CA ASN A 132 9.26 -16.10 16.09
C ASN A 132 10.50 -15.35 16.60
N SER A 133 11.46 -15.07 15.72
CA SER A 133 12.66 -14.29 16.00
C SER A 133 12.50 -12.78 15.72
N SER A 134 11.28 -12.28 15.50
CA SER A 134 11.03 -10.85 15.17
C SER A 134 11.74 -10.38 13.89
N LEU A 135 11.88 -11.29 12.92
CA LEU A 135 12.46 -11.08 11.59
C LEU A 135 11.40 -11.32 10.51
N GLU A 136 10.19 -10.80 10.72
CA GLU A 136 9.05 -11.06 9.84
C GLU A 136 9.24 -10.60 8.40
N ASN A 137 10.11 -9.62 8.16
CA ASN A 137 10.51 -9.19 6.82
C ASN A 137 11.29 -10.28 6.05
N HIS A 138 11.77 -11.32 6.74
CA HIS A 138 12.36 -12.53 6.16
C HIS A 138 11.38 -13.71 6.12
N CYS A 139 10.10 -13.48 6.43
CA CYS A 139 9.09 -14.53 6.35
C CYS A 139 8.99 -15.05 4.89
N PRO A 140 9.08 -16.38 4.65
CA PRO A 140 8.91 -16.94 3.32
C PRO A 140 7.47 -16.78 2.78
N LYS A 141 6.53 -16.45 3.67
CA LYS A 141 5.12 -16.14 3.38
C LYS A 141 4.82 -14.66 3.69
N GLY A 142 5.81 -13.78 3.63
CA GLY A 142 5.61 -12.34 3.80
C GLY A 142 4.72 -11.78 2.69
N VAL A 143 3.81 -10.88 3.04
CA VAL A 143 2.86 -10.28 2.10
C VAL A 143 3.29 -8.85 1.81
N TYR A 144 3.53 -8.55 0.54
CA TYR A 144 3.89 -7.21 0.08
C TYR A 144 2.74 -6.22 0.21
N THR A 145 3.06 -4.94 0.41
CA THR A 145 2.09 -3.83 0.48
C THR A 145 1.26 -3.65 -0.78
N PHE A 146 1.82 -4.04 -1.92
CA PHE A 146 1.11 -4.16 -3.19
C PHE A 146 1.64 -5.34 -4.01
N ASN A 147 0.87 -5.82 -4.99
CA ASN A 147 1.20 -6.96 -5.85
C ASN A 147 1.38 -8.32 -5.12
N GLY A 148 1.20 -8.33 -3.80
CA GLY A 148 1.17 -9.52 -2.97
C GLY A 148 -0.20 -10.18 -2.97
N ILE A 149 -0.26 -11.43 -2.50
CA ILE A 149 -1.52 -12.13 -2.23
C ILE A 149 -1.59 -12.29 -0.72
N ASP A 150 -2.59 -11.68 -0.08
CA ASP A 150 -2.80 -11.82 1.35
C ASP A 150 -3.41 -13.19 1.71
N THR A 151 -3.48 -13.50 3.00
CA THR A 151 -3.97 -14.79 3.54
C THR A 151 -5.35 -15.18 3.04
N HIS A 152 -6.18 -14.21 2.68
CA HIS A 152 -7.55 -14.41 2.18
C HIS A 152 -7.64 -14.49 0.64
N GLY A 153 -6.51 -14.49 -0.06
CA GLY A 153 -6.46 -14.56 -1.53
C GLY A 153 -6.67 -13.22 -2.24
N THR A 154 -6.89 -12.14 -1.50
CA THR A 154 -7.00 -10.78 -2.04
C THR A 154 -5.63 -10.25 -2.43
N VAL A 155 -5.53 -9.63 -3.60
CA VAL A 155 -4.32 -8.93 -4.01
C VAL A 155 -4.20 -7.64 -3.22
N THR A 156 -3.03 -7.37 -2.65
CA THR A 156 -2.77 -6.13 -1.92
C THR A 156 -2.59 -4.95 -2.88
N MET A 157 -3.26 -3.83 -2.58
CA MET A 157 -3.38 -2.66 -3.49
C MET A 157 -3.50 -1.32 -2.74
N GLU A 158 -2.80 -1.14 -1.63
CA GLU A 158 -3.15 -0.07 -0.67
C GLU A 158 -2.14 1.08 -0.58
N GLY A 159 -1.05 1.04 -1.35
CA GLY A 159 0.08 1.98 -1.20
C GLY A 159 -0.22 3.45 -1.52
N TYR A 160 -0.69 3.72 -2.74
CA TYR A 160 -1.10 5.06 -3.21
C TYR A 160 -2.60 5.28 -3.04
N SER A 161 -3.12 4.85 -1.90
CA SER A 161 -4.53 4.96 -1.53
C SER A 161 -4.69 5.82 -0.28
N THR A 162 -5.92 6.24 0.01
CA THR A 162 -6.21 7.13 1.15
C THR A 162 -6.12 6.43 2.50
N HIS A 163 -6.20 5.09 2.52
CA HIS A 163 -6.21 4.27 3.72
C HIS A 163 -5.52 2.94 3.46
N ILE A 164 -4.80 2.45 4.47
CA ILE A 164 -4.18 1.13 4.45
C ILE A 164 -4.53 0.37 5.72
N VAL A 165 -4.80 -0.92 5.59
CA VAL A 165 -4.95 -1.84 6.72
C VAL A 165 -3.73 -2.74 6.77
N VAL A 166 -3.10 -2.80 7.94
CA VAL A 166 -1.82 -3.48 8.12
C VAL A 166 -1.76 -4.14 9.48
N HIS A 167 -1.11 -5.30 9.57
CA HIS A 167 -0.88 -5.96 10.85
C HIS A 167 0.02 -5.10 11.75
N GLU A 168 -0.26 -5.00 13.04
CA GLU A 168 0.45 -4.07 13.94
C GLU A 168 1.98 -4.26 13.94
N THR A 169 2.44 -5.51 13.84
CA THR A 169 3.87 -5.85 13.83
C THR A 169 4.60 -5.46 12.53
N MET A 170 3.86 -5.17 11.45
CA MET A 170 4.40 -4.65 10.19
C MET A 170 4.37 -3.12 10.14
N THR A 171 3.97 -2.48 11.25
CA THR A 171 3.84 -1.03 11.36
C THR A 171 4.94 -0.47 12.24
N TYR A 172 5.51 0.65 11.83
CA TYR A 172 6.54 1.38 12.56
C TYR A 172 5.96 2.60 13.29
N TYR A 173 6.38 2.82 14.53
CA TYR A 173 5.98 3.98 15.33
C TYR A 173 7.04 5.09 15.31
N ASP A 174 6.61 6.36 15.33
CA ASP A 174 7.51 7.49 15.60
C ASP A 174 7.79 7.61 17.10
N ARG A 175 8.94 7.10 17.56
CA ARG A 175 9.35 7.02 18.97
C ARG A 175 9.40 8.36 19.73
N LYS A 176 9.10 9.50 19.11
CA LYS A 176 9.16 10.83 19.74
C LYS A 176 8.11 11.12 20.84
N LYS A 177 7.31 10.14 21.28
CA LYS A 177 6.28 10.31 22.33
C LYS A 177 6.43 9.42 23.56
N SER A 178 7.59 8.79 23.76
CA SER A 178 7.91 8.13 25.05
C SER A 178 8.69 9.10 25.93
N THR A 179 7.98 10.02 26.57
CA THR A 179 8.42 10.71 27.80
C THR A 179 7.47 10.34 28.92
#